data_AF-A0A519JYV7-F1
#
_entry.id   AF-A0A519JYV7-F1
#
_cell.length_a   1.000
_cell.length_b   1.000
_cell.length_c   1.000
_cell.angle_alpha   90.00
_cell.angle_beta   90.00
_cell.angle_gamma   90.00
#
_symmetry.space_group_name_H-M   'P 1'
#
loop_
_entity.id
_entity.type
_entity.pdbx_description
1 polymer ?
#
loop_
_entity_poly.entity_id
_entity_poly.type
_entity_poly.pdbx_seq_one_letter_code
_entity_poly.pdbx_strand_id
1 'polypeptide(L)'
;MENLQNHKTEISEKGFTIIDDIFSEKEISQIIDVINSIDTSKENFRKSEDLFAIRQFLKEVPESHQFIFNDNIRKIINEIFGNNYFVVKSIYFDKPEKSNWYVSYHQDLTISVDKKLDLKGFGPWT
;
A
#
# COMPACT_ATOMS: atom_id res chain seq x y z
N MET A 1 -11.40 1.33 -18.73
CA MET A 1 -11.48 1.84 -17.35
C MET A 1 -12.75 2.66 -17.25
N GLU A 2 -13.70 2.18 -16.46
CA GLU A 2 -14.99 2.83 -16.19
C GLU A 2 -14.84 4.28 -15.71
N ASN A 3 -15.96 4.99 -15.66
CA ASN A 3 -16.03 6.37 -15.20
C ASN A 3 -15.52 6.49 -13.75
N LEU A 4 -14.28 6.97 -13.56
CA LEU A 4 -13.65 7.18 -12.25
C LEU A 4 -14.44 8.15 -11.36
N GLN A 5 -15.36 8.93 -11.92
CA GLN A 5 -16.25 9.80 -11.16
C GLN A 5 -17.17 9.02 -10.20
N ASN A 6 -17.62 7.82 -10.57
CA ASN A 6 -18.43 6.99 -9.68
C ASN A 6 -17.63 6.57 -8.45
N HIS A 7 -16.39 6.10 -8.66
CA HIS A 7 -15.47 5.75 -7.58
C HIS A 7 -15.18 6.93 -6.66
N LYS A 8 -15.07 8.14 -7.21
CA LYS A 8 -14.92 9.37 -6.40
C LYS A 8 -16.14 9.62 -5.51
N THR A 9 -17.35 9.44 -6.03
CA THR A 9 -18.59 9.53 -5.25
C THR A 9 -18.64 8.46 -4.16
N GLU A 10 -18.33 7.20 -4.48
CA GLU A 10 -18.32 6.11 -3.50
C GLU A 10 -17.33 6.33 -2.36
N ILE A 11 -16.12 6.83 -2.67
CA ILE A 11 -15.16 7.20 -1.62
C ILE A 11 -15.73 8.30 -0.72
N SER A 12 -16.40 9.31 -1.28
CA SER A 12 -16.98 10.40 -0.49
C SER A 12 -18.17 9.96 0.38
N GLU A 13 -18.99 9.02 -0.09
CA GLU A 13 -20.21 8.61 0.60
C GLU A 13 -20.00 7.41 1.53
N LYS A 14 -19.14 6.46 1.13
CA LYS A 14 -18.92 5.17 1.81
C LYS A 14 -17.54 5.07 2.46
N GLY A 15 -16.60 5.93 2.09
CA GLY A 15 -15.21 5.88 2.55
C GLY A 15 -14.31 4.89 1.80
N PHE A 16 -14.83 4.16 0.80
CA PHE A 16 -14.06 3.21 -0.01
C PHE A 16 -14.71 2.96 -1.39
N THR A 17 -13.94 2.34 -2.29
CA THR A 17 -14.39 1.87 -3.62
C THR A 17 -13.56 0.64 -4.02
N ILE A 18 -14.08 -0.18 -4.94
CA ILE A 18 -13.34 -1.29 -5.57
C ILE A 18 -13.15 -0.95 -7.05
N ILE A 19 -11.94 -1.15 -7.58
CA ILE A 19 -11.63 -0.96 -9.00
C ILE A 19 -10.88 -2.21 -9.47
N ASP A 20 -11.51 -2.98 -10.33
CA ASP A 20 -10.96 -4.21 -10.87
C ASP A 20 -10.04 -3.96 -12.08
N ASP A 21 -9.32 -4.98 -12.52
CA ASP A 21 -8.51 -4.99 -13.76
C ASP A 21 -7.46 -3.88 -13.88
N ILE A 22 -6.89 -3.45 -12.74
CA ILE A 22 -5.83 -2.44 -12.71
C ILE A 22 -4.49 -2.96 -13.21
N PHE A 23 -4.23 -4.24 -12.97
CA PHE A 23 -3.03 -4.94 -13.40
C PHE A 23 -3.41 -6.07 -14.34
N SER A 24 -2.67 -6.21 -15.43
CA SER A 24 -2.70 -7.40 -16.28
C SER A 24 -2.03 -8.59 -15.61
N GLU A 25 -2.36 -9.80 -16.05
CA GLU A 25 -1.69 -11.05 -15.61
C GLU A 25 -0.16 -10.98 -15.73
N LYS A 26 0.33 -10.30 -16.78
CA LYS A 26 1.76 -10.07 -16.98
C LYS A 26 2.35 -9.17 -15.90
N GLU A 27 1.70 -8.05 -15.58
CA GLU A 27 2.16 -7.13 -14.52
C GLU A 27 2.11 -7.81 -13.15
N ILE A 28 1.05 -8.57 -12.86
CA ILE A 28 0.94 -9.38 -11.63
C ILE A 28 2.13 -10.35 -11.54
N SER A 29 2.41 -11.10 -12.61
CA SER A 29 3.55 -12.03 -12.63
C SER A 29 4.88 -11.31 -12.39
N GLN A 30 5.09 -10.14 -12.99
CA GLN A 30 6.30 -9.35 -12.79
C GLN A 30 6.46 -8.86 -11.34
N ILE A 31 5.37 -8.45 -10.68
CA ILE A 31 5.40 -8.07 -9.27
C ILE A 31 5.78 -9.27 -8.40
N ILE A 32 5.20 -10.44 -8.67
CA ILE A 32 5.50 -11.69 -7.97
C ILE A 32 6.97 -12.08 -8.16
N ASP A 33 7.49 -12.05 -9.39
CA ASP A 33 8.87 -12.39 -9.69
C ASP A 33 9.86 -11.48 -8.96
N VAL A 34 9.58 -10.17 -8.94
CA VAL A 34 10.39 -9.21 -8.17
C VAL A 34 10.39 -9.58 -6.70
N ILE A 35 9.23 -9.82 -6.09
CA ILE A 35 9.13 -10.19 -4.66
C ILE A 35 9.87 -11.50 -4.38
N ASN A 36 9.76 -12.51 -5.25
CA ASN A 36 10.43 -13.79 -5.05
C ASN A 36 11.96 -13.71 -5.21
N SER A 37 12.47 -12.68 -5.90
CA SER A 37 13.91 -12.51 -6.13
C SER A 37 14.64 -11.77 -5.00
N ILE A 38 13.93 -11.21 -4.03
CA ILE A 38 14.54 -10.34 -3.01
C ILE A 38 15.34 -11.11 -1.97
N ASP A 39 16.44 -10.50 -1.51
CA ASP A 39 17.14 -10.97 -0.32
C ASP A 39 16.30 -10.66 0.94
N THR A 40 15.96 -11.70 1.69
CA THR A 40 15.10 -11.65 2.87
C THR A 40 15.86 -11.60 4.19
N SER A 41 17.19 -11.40 4.14
CA SER A 41 18.06 -11.43 5.32
C SER A 41 18.04 -10.15 6.18
N LYS A 42 17.51 -9.03 5.67
CA LYS A 42 17.54 -7.72 6.35
C LYS A 42 16.52 -7.61 7.48
N GLU A 43 16.77 -6.73 8.46
CA GLU A 43 15.91 -6.54 9.65
C GLU A 43 14.47 -6.08 9.36
N ASN A 44 14.24 -5.38 8.24
CA ASN A 44 12.90 -4.95 7.83
C ASN A 44 12.01 -6.11 7.34
N PHE A 45 12.61 -7.30 7.18
CA PHE A 45 11.94 -8.53 6.80
C PHE A 45 11.60 -9.28 8.08
N ARG A 46 10.30 -9.40 8.35
CA ARG A 46 9.80 -10.19 9.46
C ARG A 46 9.41 -11.54 8.91
N LYS A 47 10.16 -12.57 9.32
CA LYS A 47 9.92 -13.95 8.92
C LYS A 47 9.62 -14.78 10.16
N SER A 48 8.46 -15.43 10.14
CA SER A 48 8.07 -16.52 11.04
C SER A 48 7.50 -17.65 10.19
N GLU A 49 7.28 -18.83 10.78
CA GLU A 49 6.64 -19.95 10.05
C GLU A 49 5.29 -19.54 9.44
N ASP A 50 4.61 -18.59 10.07
CA ASP A 50 3.26 -18.16 9.74
C ASP A 50 3.18 -16.78 9.09
N LEU A 51 4.27 -16.05 8.94
CA LEU A 51 4.17 -14.70 8.40
C LEU A 51 5.45 -14.25 7.78
N PHE A 52 5.33 -13.78 6.54
CA PHE A 52 6.34 -12.98 5.91
C PHE A 52 5.81 -11.57 5.66
N ALA A 53 6.50 -10.57 6.23
CA ALA A 53 6.13 -9.18 6.08
C ALA A 53 7.36 -8.32 5.83
N ILE A 54 7.23 -7.31 4.96
CA ILE A 54 8.30 -6.37 4.64
C ILE A 54 7.82 -4.97 4.98
N ARG A 55 8.45 -4.36 5.98
CA ARG A 55 8.20 -2.95 6.32
C ARG A 55 8.97 -2.06 5.36
N GLN A 56 8.41 -0.90 5.03
CA GLN A 56 8.99 0.02 4.04
C GLN A 56 9.24 -0.67 2.70
N PHE A 57 8.31 -1.54 2.27
CA PHE A 57 8.46 -2.44 1.12
C PHE A 57 9.04 -1.77 -0.12
N LEU A 58 8.50 -0.61 -0.51
CA LEU A 58 8.98 0.12 -1.69
C LEU A 58 10.42 0.61 -1.55
N LYS A 59 10.93 0.85 -0.34
CA LYS A 59 12.34 1.18 -0.11
C LYS A 59 13.23 -0.06 -0.17
N GLU A 60 12.75 -1.19 0.35
CA GLU A 60 13.52 -2.44 0.36
C GLU A 60 13.57 -3.11 -1.02
N VAL A 61 12.54 -2.88 -1.84
CA VAL A 61 12.37 -3.46 -3.17
C VAL A 61 12.10 -2.34 -4.19
N PRO A 62 13.08 -1.46 -4.45
CA PRO A 62 12.88 -0.28 -5.29
C PRO A 62 12.50 -0.64 -6.74
N GLU A 63 12.88 -1.81 -7.24
CA GLU A 63 12.55 -2.31 -8.57
C GLU A 63 11.04 -2.52 -8.76
N SER A 64 10.30 -2.75 -7.66
CA SER A 64 8.84 -2.94 -7.68
C SER A 64 8.07 -1.68 -8.08
N HIS A 65 8.65 -0.47 -7.94
CA HIS A 65 7.96 0.79 -8.20
C HIS A 65 7.40 0.88 -9.62
N GLN A 66 8.17 0.42 -10.62
CA GLN A 66 7.75 0.53 -12.02
C GLN A 66 6.56 -0.37 -12.34
N PHE A 67 6.40 -1.47 -11.60
CA PHE A 67 5.32 -2.44 -11.79
C PHE A 67 4.07 -2.05 -10.98
N ILE A 68 4.26 -1.52 -9.76
CA ILE A 68 3.14 -1.09 -8.91
C ILE A 68 2.54 0.23 -9.40
N PHE A 69 3.37 1.22 -9.73
CA PHE A 69 2.91 2.52 -10.22
C PHE A 69 2.84 2.53 -11.74
N ASN A 70 2.04 1.62 -12.30
CA ASN A 70 1.71 1.60 -13.72
C ASN A 70 0.81 2.81 -14.09
N ASP A 71 0.52 2.96 -15.39
CA ASP A 71 -0.28 4.08 -15.88
C ASP A 71 -1.70 4.12 -15.28
N ASN A 72 -2.27 2.94 -15.01
CA ASN A 72 -3.59 2.80 -14.41
C ASN A 72 -3.64 3.38 -12.99
N ILE A 73 -2.72 2.96 -12.11
CA ILE A 73 -2.62 3.50 -10.74
C ILE A 73 -2.36 5.01 -10.76
N ARG A 74 -1.45 5.48 -11.62
CA ARG A 74 -1.15 6.93 -11.74
C ARG A 74 -2.39 7.72 -12.16
N LYS A 75 -3.13 7.21 -13.13
CA LYS A 75 -4.39 7.82 -13.58
C LYS A 75 -5.41 7.89 -12.46
N ILE A 76 -5.60 6.81 -11.70
CA ILE A 76 -6.53 6.75 -10.55
C ILE A 76 -6.16 7.79 -9.50
N ILE A 77 -4.88 7.86 -9.11
CA ILE A 77 -4.41 8.83 -8.12
C ILE A 77 -4.71 10.26 -8.59
N ASN A 78 -4.36 10.57 -9.83
CA ASN A 78 -4.52 11.91 -10.40
C ASN A 78 -5.99 12.32 -10.58
N GLU A 79 -6.85 11.44 -11.09
CA GLU A 79 -8.24 11.78 -11.39
C GLU A 79 -9.14 11.78 -10.14
N ILE A 80 -8.93 10.84 -9.21
CA ILE A 80 -9.75 10.77 -7.99
C ILE A 80 -9.30 11.83 -6.97
N PHE A 81 -7.99 11.94 -6.74
CA PHE A 81 -7.45 12.73 -5.63
C PHE A 81 -6.69 14.00 -6.09
N GLY A 82 -5.92 13.91 -7.18
CA GLY A 82 -5.14 15.02 -7.74
C GLY A 82 -3.63 14.79 -7.69
N ASN A 83 -2.87 15.83 -8.06
CA ASN A 83 -1.43 15.71 -8.33
C ASN A 83 -0.52 15.90 -7.10
N ASN A 84 -1.08 16.18 -5.91
CA ASN A 84 -0.32 16.51 -4.70
C ASN A 84 -0.12 15.31 -3.77
N TYR A 85 -0.29 14.08 -4.27
CA TYR A 85 -0.22 12.85 -3.49
C TYR A 85 1.09 12.11 -3.74
N PHE A 86 1.64 11.53 -2.67
CA PHE A 86 2.87 10.76 -2.71
C PHE A 86 2.82 9.63 -1.67
N VAL A 87 3.74 8.67 -1.81
CA VAL A 87 3.84 7.52 -0.93
C VAL A 87 4.37 7.95 0.44
N VAL A 88 3.59 7.69 1.50
CA VAL A 88 4.00 7.96 2.90
C VAL A 88 4.40 6.70 3.68
N LYS A 89 3.94 5.53 3.23
CA LYS A 89 4.14 4.23 3.89
C LYS A 89 3.95 3.11 2.87
N SER A 90 4.69 2.02 3.02
CA SER A 90 4.50 0.80 2.25
C SER A 90 4.80 -0.43 3.10
N ILE A 91 3.94 -1.43 3.01
CA ILE A 91 4.05 -2.68 3.76
C ILE A 91 3.58 -3.80 2.84
N TYR A 92 4.34 -4.89 2.79
CA TYR A 92 3.96 -6.12 2.12
C TYR A 92 3.68 -7.20 3.17
N PHE A 93 2.67 -8.02 2.90
CA PHE A 93 2.32 -9.20 3.70
C PHE A 93 2.09 -10.39 2.78
N ASP A 94 2.78 -11.49 3.05
CA ASP A 94 2.43 -12.83 2.60
C ASP A 94 1.85 -13.60 3.79
N LYS A 95 0.56 -13.89 3.70
CA LYS A 95 -0.25 -14.44 4.79
C LYS A 95 -0.74 -15.84 4.39
N PRO A 96 0.01 -16.90 4.72
CA PRO A 96 -0.42 -18.27 4.42
C PRO A 96 -1.72 -18.61 5.15
N GLU A 97 -2.44 -19.61 4.64
CA GLU A 97 -3.78 -19.99 5.12
C GLU A 97 -3.84 -20.24 6.64
N LYS A 98 -2.80 -20.85 7.20
CA LYS A 98 -2.70 -21.18 8.63
C LYS A 98 -2.50 -19.97 9.54
N SER A 99 -2.28 -18.80 8.96
CA SER A 99 -1.76 -17.62 9.66
C SER A 99 -2.80 -16.54 9.79
N ASN A 100 -4.06 -16.95 9.88
CA ASN A 100 -5.18 -16.04 9.97
C ASN A 100 -5.33 -15.50 11.41
N TRP A 101 -4.61 -14.42 11.73
CA TRP A 101 -4.92 -13.68 12.95
C TRP A 101 -6.13 -12.75 12.76
N TYR A 102 -6.90 -12.61 13.84
CA TYR A 102 -8.01 -11.68 13.91
C TYR A 102 -7.51 -10.23 13.86
N VAL A 103 -8.12 -9.43 12.99
CA VAL A 103 -7.91 -7.97 12.93
C VAL A 103 -9.16 -7.31 13.49
N SER A 104 -9.07 -6.76 14.70
CA SER A 104 -10.16 -6.01 15.31
C SER A 104 -10.48 -4.76 14.50
N TYR A 105 -11.73 -4.28 14.55
CA TYR A 105 -12.09 -2.98 14.00
C TYR A 105 -11.20 -1.88 14.61
N HIS A 106 -10.59 -1.09 13.74
CA HIS A 106 -9.75 0.05 14.10
C HIS A 106 -9.73 1.08 12.97
N GLN A 107 -9.19 2.26 13.26
CA GLN A 107 -8.95 3.32 12.29
C GLN A 107 -7.46 3.68 12.31
N ASP A 108 -6.87 3.81 11.13
CA ASP A 108 -5.51 4.31 10.97
C ASP A 108 -5.48 5.82 11.22
N LEU A 109 -5.06 6.23 12.42
CA LEU A 109 -4.95 7.64 12.82
C LEU A 109 -3.52 8.18 12.77
N THR A 110 -2.52 7.29 12.69
CA THR A 110 -1.10 7.67 12.71
C THR A 110 -0.63 8.07 11.32
N ILE A 111 -0.20 9.33 11.19
CA ILE A 111 0.39 9.88 9.97
C ILE A 111 1.93 9.91 10.05
N SER A 112 2.59 9.73 8.91
CA SER A 112 4.04 9.97 8.78
C SER A 112 4.28 11.45 8.50
N VAL A 113 5.19 12.08 9.23
CA VAL A 113 5.60 13.48 9.01
C VAL A 113 7.12 13.59 8.92
N ASP A 114 7.60 14.62 8.21
CA ASP A 114 9.03 14.92 8.02
C ASP A 114 9.68 15.54 9.28
N LYS A 115 8.87 16.18 10.13
CA LYS A 115 9.31 16.81 11.37
C LYS A 115 8.26 16.66 12.48
N LYS A 116 8.75 16.52 13.71
CA LYS A 116 7.92 16.62 14.91
C LYS A 116 7.63 18.09 15.20
N LEU A 117 6.36 18.44 15.33
CA LEU A 117 5.90 19.78 15.71
C LEU A 117 4.83 19.68 16.80
N ASP A 118 4.87 20.60 17.76
CA ASP A 118 3.80 20.70 18.76
C ASP A 118 2.63 21.48 18.15
N LEU A 119 1.63 20.74 17.66
CA LEU A 119 0.42 21.28 17.03
C LEU A 119 -0.81 20.76 17.76
N LYS A 120 -1.72 21.68 18.09
CA LYS A 120 -2.98 21.33 18.77
C LYS A 120 -3.74 20.29 17.97
N GLY A 121 -4.11 19.18 18.62
CA GLY A 121 -4.84 18.07 18.00
C GLY A 121 -3.96 17.00 17.34
N PHE A 122 -2.63 17.17 17.32
CA PHE A 122 -1.70 16.18 16.78
C PHE A 122 -0.83 15.57 17.88
N GLY A 123 -1.05 14.28 18.12
CA GLY A 123 -0.39 13.48 19.15
C GLY A 123 -1.32 12.33 19.58
N PRO A 124 -0.84 11.38 20.41
CA PRO A 124 0.55 11.21 20.86
C PRO A 124 1.50 10.80 19.73
N TRP A 125 2.80 10.87 19.98
CA TRP A 125 3.86 10.48 19.03
C TRP A 125 4.32 9.05 19.30
N THR A 126 4.62 8.30 18.24
CA THR A 126 5.20 6.94 18.28
C THR A 126 6.45 6.85 17.41
#